data_AF-A0A7R9LV42-F1
#
_entry.id   AF-A0A7R9LV42-F1
#
_cell.length_a   1.000
_cell.length_b   1.000
_cell.length_c   1.000
_cell.angle_alpha   90.00
_cell.angle_beta   90.00
_cell.angle_gamma   90.00
#
_symmetry.space_group_name_H-M   'P 1'
#
loop_
_entity.id
_entity.type
_entity.pdbx_description
1 polymer ?
#
loop_
_entity_poly.entity_id
_entity_poly.type
_entity_poly.pdbx_seq_one_letter_code
_entity_poly.pdbx_strand_id
1 'polypeptide(L)' 'MTSYTVEYITDKLKQHLETTHLSVEDMSDGCGAKFNALIVSDKFEGIPLLERHRMVNTVLSTELKTI' A
#
# COMPACT_ATOMS: atom_id res chain seq x y z
N MET A 1 -15.14 -11.29 -7.56
CA MET A 1 -14.43 -10.36 -8.47
C MET A 1 -13.89 -9.24 -7.61
N THR A 2 -12.68 -9.36 -7.11
CA THR A 2 -12.04 -8.31 -6.30
C THR A 2 -10.87 -7.79 -7.09
N SER A 3 -11.18 -6.85 -7.98
CA SER A 3 -10.25 -6.18 -8.87
C SER A 3 -9.82 -4.86 -8.24
N TYR A 4 -9.05 -4.91 -7.16
CA TYR A 4 -8.33 -3.72 -6.72
C TYR A 4 -7.22 -3.44 -7.72
N THR A 5 -7.22 -2.25 -8.33
CA THR A 5 -6.18 -1.88 -9.30
C THR A 5 -4.98 -1.27 -8.60
N VAL A 6 -3.84 -1.29 -9.28
CA VAL A 6 -2.61 -0.62 -8.84
C VAL A 6 -2.87 0.85 -8.58
N GLU A 7 -3.66 1.52 -9.43
CA GLU A 7 -4.00 2.95 -9.25
C GLU A 7 -4.79 3.17 -7.97
N TYR A 8 -5.77 2.31 -7.67
CA TYR A 8 -6.58 2.42 -6.45
C TYR A 8 -5.74 2.35 -5.18
N ILE A 9 -4.82 1.36 -5.10
CA ILE A 9 -3.91 1.22 -3.96
C ILE A 9 -2.97 2.43 -3.88
N THR A 10 -2.49 2.91 -5.03
CA THR A 10 -1.58 4.04 -5.12
C THR A 10 -2.22 5.32 -4.57
N ASP A 11 -3.42 5.67 -5.04
CA ASP A 11 -4.12 6.89 -4.61
C ASP A 11 -4.46 6.86 -3.12
N LYS A 12 -4.90 5.70 -2.62
CA LYS A 12 -5.26 5.54 -1.21
C LYS A 12 -4.05 5.70 -0.29
N LEU A 13 -2.93 5.07 -0.62
CA LEU A 13 -1.69 5.21 0.14
C LEU A 13 -1.16 6.65 0.07
N LYS A 14 -1.25 7.30 -1.09
CA LYS A 14 -0.81 8.68 -1.27
C LYS A 14 -1.62 9.68 -0.43
N GLN A 15 -2.94 9.52 -0.36
CA GLN A 15 -3.81 10.37 0.46
C GLN A 15 -3.56 10.20 1.96
N HIS A 16 -3.35 8.98 2.46
CA HIS A 16 -3.23 8.73 3.90
C HIS A 16 -1.81 8.91 4.44
N LEU A 17 -0.79 8.51 3.68
CA LEU A 17 0.60 8.46 4.15
C LEU A 17 1.45 9.64 3.66
N GLU A 18 0.89 10.58 2.90
CA GLU A 18 1.61 11.75 2.36
C GLU A 18 2.96 11.34 1.75
N THR A 19 2.91 10.35 0.87
CA THR A 19 4.11 9.71 0.33
C THR A 19 4.79 10.62 -0.70
N THR A 20 6.08 10.90 -0.51
CA THR A 20 6.93 11.61 -1.47
C THR A 20 7.19 10.77 -2.72
N HIS A 21 7.39 9.46 -2.53
CA HIS A 21 7.52 8.51 -3.63
C HIS A 21 6.73 7.24 -3.33
N LEU A 22 5.97 6.78 -4.31
CA LEU A 22 5.13 5.61 -4.22
C LEU A 22 5.17 4.86 -5.55
N SER A 23 5.53 3.59 -5.49
CA SER A 23 5.50 2.68 -6.63
C SER A 23 4.78 1.40 -6.18
N VAL A 24 3.76 1.00 -6.93
CA VAL A 24 3.00 -0.21 -6.68
C VAL A 24 3.06 -1.04 -7.95
N GLU A 25 3.43 -2.31 -7.83
CA GLU A 25 3.50 -3.28 -8.93
C GLU A 25 2.60 -4.47 -8.61
N ASP A 26 1.78 -4.88 -9.58
CA ASP A 26 1.00 -6.10 -9.48
C ASP A 26 1.90 -7.31 -9.80
N MET A 27 2.09 -8.17 -8.81
CA MET A 27 2.88 -9.40 -8.90
C MET A 27 2.00 -10.65 -9.07
N SER A 28 0.69 -10.46 -9.25
CA SER A 28 -0.31 -11.51 -9.41
C SER A 28 -0.79 -11.69 -10.85
N ASP A 29 -0.02 -11.20 -11.82
CA ASP A 29 -0.30 -11.37 -13.26
C ASP A 29 -1.72 -10.90 -13.64
N GLY A 30 -2.18 -9.80 -13.03
CA GLY A 30 -3.48 -9.19 -13.28
C GLY A 30 -4.65 -9.76 -12.47
N CYS A 31 -4.43 -10.73 -11.58
CA CYS A 31 -5.47 -11.24 -10.68
C CYS A 31 -5.79 -10.26 -9.54
N GLY A 32 -4.88 -9.33 -9.22
CA GLY A 32 -5.01 -8.39 -8.11
C GLY A 32 -4.93 -9.04 -6.72
N ALA A 33 -4.32 -10.22 -6.62
CA ALA A 33 -4.16 -10.98 -5.38
C ALA A 33 -2.80 -10.75 -4.70
N LYS A 34 -1.87 -10.05 -5.36
CA LYS A 34 -0.53 -9.77 -4.83
C LYS A 34 0.04 -8.49 -5.40
N PHE A 35 0.37 -7.56 -4.52
CA PHE A 35 1.01 -6.30 -4.88
C PHE A 35 2.36 -6.16 -4.17
N ASN A 36 3.31 -5.58 -4.86
CA ASN A 36 4.56 -5.11 -4.29
C ASN A 36 4.51 -3.58 -4.21
N ALA A 37 4.73 -3.00 -3.04
CA ALA A 37 4.63 -1.55 -2.85
C ALA A 37 5.93 -1.00 -2.27
N LEU A 38 6.55 -0.06 -2.97
CA LEU A 38 7.67 0.74 -2.50
C LEU A 38 7.14 2.11 -2.06
N ILE A 39 7.21 2.37 -0.75
CA ILE A 39 6.64 3.56 -0.13
C ILE A 39 7.75 4.38 0.52
N VAL A 40 7.88 5.65 0.12
CA VAL A 40 8.77 6.63 0.73
C VAL A 40 7.91 7.78 1.24
N SER A 41 7.96 8.00 2.55
CA SER A 41 7.24 9.07 3.24
C SER A 41 8.07 9.55 4.42
N ASP A 42 8.06 10.86 4.66
CA ASP A 42 8.72 11.49 5.79
C ASP A 42 8.08 11.06 7.13
N LYS A 43 6.81 10.61 7.08
CA LYS A 43 6.12 10.05 8.26
C LYS A 43 6.77 8.77 8.79
N PHE A 44 7.62 8.11 8.01
CA PHE A 44 8.34 6.92 8.47
C PHE A 44 9.65 7.26 9.19
N GLU A 45 10.09 8.52 9.17
CA GLU A 45 11.28 8.96 9.87
C GLU A 45 11.11 8.78 11.39
N GLY A 46 12.10 8.16 12.04
CA GLY A 46 12.05 7.87 13.48
C GLY A 46 11.12 6.72 13.90
N ILE A 47 10.30 6.18 13.00
CA ILE A 47 9.36 5.08 13.32
C ILE A 47 10.00 3.71 13.04
N PRO A 48 9.91 2.73 13.96
CA PRO A 48 10.43 1.38 13.75
C PRO A 48 9.68 0.62 12.64
N LEU A 49 10.37 -0.31 11.98
CA LEU A 49 9.86 -1.03 10.80
C LEU A 49 8.47 -1.66 11.00
N LEU A 50 8.24 -2.31 12.14
CA LEU A 50 6.95 -2.95 12.44
C LEU A 50 5.80 -1.95 12.49
N GLU A 51 6.05 -0.77 13.05
CA GLU A 51 5.03 0.27 13.17
C GLU A 51 4.73 0.93 11.83
N ARG A 52 5.74 1.06 10.95
CA ARG A 52 5.54 1.42 9.54
C ARG A 52 4.60 0.44 8.84
N HIS A 53 4.86 -0.86 8.98
CA HIS A 53 4.00 -1.90 8.40
C HIS A 53 2.59 -1.85 8.98
N ARG A 54 2.43 -1.62 10.30
CA ARG A 54 1.11 -1.45 10.92
C ARG A 54 0.36 -0.25 10.36
N MET A 55 1.01 0.89 10.15
CA MET A 55 0.37 2.05 9.55
C MET A 55 -0.15 1.74 8.14
N VAL A 56 0.70 1.16 7.29
CA VAL A 56 0.31 0.77 5.91
C VAL A 56 -0.83 -0.25 5.94
N ASN A 57 -0.74 -1.28 6.77
CA ASN A 57 -1.77 -2.31 6.89
C ASN A 57 -3.09 -1.77 7.48
N THR A 58 -3.04 -0.72 8.30
CA THR A 58 -4.24 -0.07 8.84
C THR A 58 -4.99 0.66 7.73
N VAL A 59 -4.27 1.34 6.83
CA VAL A 59 -4.85 2.00 5.65
C VAL A 59 -5.44 0.99 4.68
N LEU A 60 -4.77 -0.14 4.47
CA LEU A 60 -5.17 -1.21 3.55
C LEU A 60 -5.97 -2.34 4.21
N SER A 61 -6.47 -2.15 5.44
CA SER A 61 -7.14 -3.18 6.25
C SER A 61 -8.33 -3.82 5.53
N THR A 62 -9.08 -3.03 4.76
CA THR A 62 -10.28 -3.49 4.05
C THR A 62 -9.89 -4.29 2.80
N GLU A 63 -8.91 -3.80 2.06
CA GLU A 63 -8.40 -4.40 0.83
C GLU A 63 -7.70 -5.72 1.13
N LEU A 64 -6.82 -5.75 2.14
CA LEU A 64 -6.07 -6.94 2.59
C LEU A 64 -6.96 -8.10 3.04
N LYS A 65 -8.22 -7.87 3.43
CA LYS A 65 -9.15 -8.96 3.75
C LYS A 65 -9.66 -9.69 2.52
N THR A 66 -9.46 -9.11 1.35
CA THR A 66 -10.07 -9.54 0.09
C THR A 66 -9.04 -9.77 -1.02
N ILE A 67 -7.78 -9.40 -0.78
CA ILE A 67 -6.58 -9.70 -1.59
C ILE A 67 -5.97 -11.01 -1.09
#